data_AF-A0AA89BYQ4-F1
#
_entry.id   AF-A0AA89BYQ4-F1
#
_cell.length_a   1.000
_cell.length_b   1.000
_cell.length_c   1.000
_cell.angle_alpha   90.00
_cell.angle_beta   90.00
_cell.angle_gamma   90.00
#
_symmetry.space_group_name_H-M   'P 1'
#
loop_
_entity.id
_entity.type
_entity.pdbx_description
1 polymer ?
#
loop_
_entity_poly.entity_id
_entity_poly.type
_entity_poly.pdbx_seq_one_letter_code
_entity_poly.pdbx_strand_id
1 'polypeptide(L)'
;MAHLDEARYGRTCLLVLNVCPFTLRQVIDDYFTKQGSPDIQDFLEKNKHNLYHIMAKKCCCRLIPSRVTPMYRSQWDLLYKRNLSPCKGKCSVGGDCPCKFDAIPGITSNVMDITLCCLVIKNICQGAAINMTHIDKIRDIRNKLIHASSATLDEPTFNGYWSDVKTAILDLANMVSPTVHTDTVKMIQDLETRVMNRYELEELKKVIVTLHKVEEVYMYY
;
A
#
# COMPACT_ATOMS: atom_id res chain seq x y z
N MET A 1 11.58 0.43 31.28
CA MET A 1 10.41 -0.20 30.64
C MET A 1 9.90 0.64 29.48
N ALA A 2 9.46 1.90 29.68
CA ALA A 2 8.94 2.76 28.61
C ALA A 2 9.81 2.85 27.34
N HIS A 3 11.13 3.06 27.48
CA HIS A 3 12.05 3.12 26.34
C HIS A 3 12.11 1.81 25.52
N LEU A 4 11.94 0.65 26.16
CA LEU A 4 11.92 -0.64 25.47
C LEU A 4 10.62 -0.84 24.68
N ASP A 5 9.50 -0.39 25.24
CA ASP A 5 8.18 -0.50 24.61
C ASP A 5 8.03 0.50 23.45
N GLU A 6 8.61 1.70 23.56
CA GLU A 6 8.76 2.62 22.43
C GLU A 6 9.66 2.02 21.34
N ALA A 7 10.76 1.37 21.72
CA ALA A 7 11.64 0.72 20.76
C ALA A 7 10.98 -0.48 20.05
N ARG A 8 10.10 -1.22 20.74
CA ARG A 8 9.26 -2.27 20.14
C ARG A 8 8.28 -1.65 19.15
N TYR A 9 7.54 -0.62 19.57
CA TYR A 9 6.61 0.10 18.70
C TYR A 9 7.27 0.61 17.42
N GLY A 10 8.39 1.32 17.53
CA GLY A 10 9.04 1.90 16.36
C GLY A 10 9.60 0.84 15.41
N ARG A 11 10.14 -0.28 15.91
CA ARG A 11 10.58 -1.39 15.04
C ARG A 11 9.42 -2.00 14.28
N THR A 12 8.29 -2.26 14.95
CA THR A 12 7.10 -2.77 14.27
C THR A 12 6.57 -1.76 13.24
N CYS A 13 6.62 -0.47 13.54
CA CYS A 13 6.27 0.57 12.56
C CYS A 13 7.21 0.57 11.35
N LEU A 14 8.53 0.41 11.53
CA LEU A 14 9.47 0.31 10.41
C LEU A 14 9.25 -0.96 9.58
N LEU A 15 8.93 -2.08 10.22
CA LEU A 15 8.58 -3.31 9.52
C LEU A 15 7.35 -3.09 8.60
N VAL A 16 6.34 -2.40 9.11
CA VAL A 16 5.09 -2.14 8.39
C VAL A 16 5.21 -1.01 7.37
N LEU A 17 5.93 0.06 7.67
CA LEU A 17 5.99 1.25 6.80
C LEU A 17 7.13 1.21 5.78
N ASN A 18 8.14 0.37 5.98
CA ASN A 18 9.29 0.26 5.07
C ASN A 18 9.36 -1.12 4.40
N VAL A 19 9.40 -2.20 5.19
CA VAL A 19 9.63 -3.55 4.65
C VAL A 19 8.39 -4.06 3.91
N CYS A 20 7.20 -3.91 4.49
CA CYS A 20 5.96 -4.34 3.85
C CYS A 20 5.76 -3.67 2.48
N PRO A 21 5.79 -2.32 2.32
CA PRO A 21 5.62 -1.73 1.00
C PRO A 21 6.72 -2.14 0.01
N PHE A 22 7.97 -2.37 0.43
CA PHE A 22 8.98 -2.98 -0.44
C PHE A 22 8.49 -4.31 -1.02
N THR A 23 8.11 -5.27 -0.16
CA THR A 23 7.66 -6.60 -0.61
C THR A 23 6.37 -6.52 -1.42
N LEU A 24 5.41 -5.71 -1.02
CA LEU A 24 4.12 -5.58 -1.73
C LEU A 24 4.30 -4.95 -3.12
N ARG A 25 5.25 -4.03 -3.30
CA ARG A 25 5.61 -3.51 -4.64
C ARG A 25 6.17 -4.62 -5.52
N GLN A 26 7.02 -5.50 -4.98
CA GLN A 26 7.52 -6.66 -5.74
C GLN A 26 6.38 -7.59 -6.17
N VAL A 27 5.35 -7.79 -5.33
CA VAL A 27 4.15 -8.55 -5.69
C VAL A 27 3.39 -7.89 -6.84
N ILE A 28 3.24 -6.56 -6.83
CA ILE A 28 2.59 -5.81 -7.91
C ILE A 28 3.41 -5.89 -9.19
N ASP A 29 4.72 -5.74 -9.08
CA ASP A 29 5.67 -5.74 -10.20
C ASP A 29 5.69 -7.10 -10.91
N ASP A 30 5.75 -8.18 -10.13
CA ASP A 30 5.63 -9.55 -10.64
C ASP A 30 4.26 -9.81 -11.30
N TYR A 31 3.18 -9.34 -10.66
CA TYR A 31 1.83 -9.51 -11.19
C TYR A 31 1.68 -8.87 -12.58
N PHE A 32 2.04 -7.60 -12.75
CA PHE A 32 1.84 -6.96 -14.04
C PHE A 32 2.76 -7.51 -15.13
N THR A 33 3.97 -7.94 -14.75
CA THR A 33 4.92 -8.58 -15.67
C THR A 33 4.30 -9.87 -16.21
N LYS A 34 3.70 -10.69 -15.33
CA LYS A 34 2.98 -11.91 -15.72
C LYS A 34 1.73 -11.64 -16.57
N GLN A 35 1.11 -10.47 -16.45
CA GLN A 35 0.00 -10.01 -17.30
C GLN A 35 0.45 -9.40 -18.64
N GLY A 36 1.75 -9.44 -18.96
CA GLY A 36 2.28 -8.90 -20.22
C GLY A 36 2.26 -7.37 -20.29
N SER A 37 2.30 -6.69 -19.15
CA SER A 37 2.55 -5.25 -19.10
C SER A 37 4.06 -5.02 -18.96
N PRO A 38 4.71 -4.27 -19.87
CA PRO A 38 6.16 -4.10 -19.84
C PRO A 38 6.64 -3.26 -18.65
N ASP A 39 5.78 -2.37 -18.14
CA ASP A 39 6.06 -1.53 -16.98
C ASP A 39 4.78 -1.19 -16.21
N ILE A 40 4.98 -0.56 -15.05
CA ILE A 40 3.89 -0.12 -14.17
C ILE A 40 3.02 0.97 -14.81
N GLN A 41 3.56 1.79 -15.72
CA GLN A 41 2.79 2.83 -16.39
C GLN A 41 1.74 2.17 -17.30
N ASP A 42 2.13 1.20 -18.11
CA ASP A 42 1.22 0.41 -18.96
C ASP A 42 0.21 -0.38 -18.13
N PHE A 43 0.64 -0.98 -17.02
CA PHE A 43 -0.25 -1.65 -16.08
C PHE A 43 -1.34 -0.72 -15.53
N LEU A 44 -0.94 0.50 -15.10
CA LEU A 44 -1.85 1.52 -14.60
C LEU A 44 -2.79 2.00 -15.71
N GLU A 45 -2.33 2.13 -16.94
CA GLU A 45 -3.20 2.49 -18.07
C GLU A 45 -4.26 1.44 -18.35
N LYS A 46 -3.87 0.16 -18.40
CA LYS A 46 -4.79 -0.97 -18.60
C LYS A 46 -5.84 -1.08 -17.49
N ASN A 47 -5.47 -0.76 -16.26
CA ASN A 47 -6.34 -0.87 -15.08
C ASN A 47 -6.97 0.45 -14.63
N LYS A 48 -6.78 1.53 -15.39
CA LYS A 48 -7.19 2.90 -15.02
C LYS A 48 -8.66 3.01 -14.67
N HIS A 49 -9.53 2.38 -15.45
CA HIS A 49 -10.97 2.39 -15.18
C HIS A 49 -11.30 1.66 -13.87
N ASN A 50 -10.73 0.48 -13.66
CA ASN A 50 -10.93 -0.30 -12.43
C ASN A 50 -10.50 0.51 -11.20
N LEU A 51 -9.32 1.12 -11.25
CA LEU A 51 -8.82 1.98 -10.16
C LEU A 51 -9.69 3.21 -9.95
N TYR A 52 -10.13 3.86 -11.02
CA TYR A 52 -11.00 5.04 -10.92
C TYR A 52 -12.35 4.72 -10.30
N HIS A 53 -12.92 3.54 -10.58
CA HIS A 53 -14.19 3.11 -9.98
C HIS A 53 -14.11 2.84 -8.47
N ILE A 54 -12.91 2.55 -7.98
CA ILE A 54 -12.65 2.44 -6.55
C ILE A 54 -12.70 3.83 -5.88
N MET A 55 -12.26 4.88 -6.59
CA MET A 55 -12.28 6.26 -6.11
C MET A 55 -13.65 6.94 -6.31
N ALA A 56 -14.25 6.80 -7.50
CA ALA A 56 -15.39 7.60 -7.94
C ALA A 56 -16.62 6.75 -8.29
N LYS A 57 -17.80 7.20 -7.85
CA LYS A 57 -19.08 6.48 -8.07
C LYS A 57 -19.62 6.59 -9.50
N LYS A 58 -19.13 7.55 -10.29
CA LYS A 58 -19.62 7.84 -11.65
C LYS A 58 -18.46 7.73 -12.63
N CYS A 59 -18.67 6.97 -13.69
CA CYS A 59 -17.72 6.79 -14.77
C CYS A 59 -18.52 6.52 -16.06
N CYS A 60 -17.86 6.62 -17.20
CA CYS A 60 -18.47 6.39 -18.49
C CYS A 60 -18.79 4.92 -18.80
N CYS A 61 -18.15 3.98 -18.10
CA CYS A 61 -18.53 2.57 -18.16
C CYS A 61 -19.66 2.29 -17.16
N ARG A 62 -20.70 1.61 -17.66
CA ARG A 62 -21.89 1.20 -16.90
C ARG A 62 -21.62 0.08 -15.89
N LEU A 63 -20.40 -0.46 -15.90
CA LEU A 63 -19.93 -1.47 -14.96
C LEU A 63 -19.25 -0.75 -13.80
N ILE A 64 -19.91 -0.73 -12.65
CA ILE A 64 -19.31 -0.27 -11.40
C ILE A 64 -18.93 -1.53 -10.61
N PRO A 65 -17.63 -1.87 -10.50
CA PRO A 65 -17.22 -3.02 -9.69
C PRO A 65 -17.66 -2.86 -8.23
N SER A 66 -17.93 -3.99 -7.58
CA SER A 66 -18.18 -4.06 -6.14
C SER A 66 -16.96 -3.55 -5.38
N ARG A 67 -17.18 -2.70 -4.37
CA ARG A 67 -16.11 -2.03 -3.63
C ARG A 67 -15.61 -2.92 -2.50
N VAL A 68 -14.29 -3.12 -2.43
CA VAL A 68 -13.67 -3.76 -1.26
C VAL A 68 -12.89 -2.76 -0.42
N THR A 69 -12.24 -1.75 -1.02
CA THR A 69 -11.48 -0.71 -0.29
C THR A 69 -11.41 0.57 -1.13
N PRO A 70 -11.87 1.74 -0.66
CA PRO A 70 -11.89 2.98 -1.45
C PRO A 70 -10.49 3.56 -1.69
N MET A 71 -10.34 4.33 -2.77
CA MET A 71 -9.12 5.05 -3.14
C MET A 71 -9.37 6.54 -2.95
N TYR A 72 -8.42 7.24 -2.35
CA TYR A 72 -8.50 8.69 -2.16
C TYR A 72 -7.94 9.46 -3.37
N ARG A 73 -8.39 10.71 -3.54
CA ARG A 73 -7.93 11.56 -4.65
C ARG A 73 -6.43 11.84 -4.60
N SER A 74 -5.87 12.03 -3.41
CA SER A 74 -4.42 12.19 -3.22
C SER A 74 -3.64 10.97 -3.71
N GLN A 75 -4.13 9.75 -3.48
CA GLN A 75 -3.53 8.52 -3.99
C GLN A 75 -3.66 8.41 -5.50
N TRP A 76 -4.79 8.84 -6.07
CA TRP A 76 -4.97 8.91 -7.51
C TRP A 76 -3.97 9.88 -8.15
N ASP A 77 -3.77 11.05 -7.55
CA ASP A 77 -2.85 12.08 -8.07
C ASP A 77 -1.37 11.67 -7.95
N LEU A 78 -1.03 10.66 -7.14
CA LEU A 78 0.30 10.01 -7.15
C LEU A 78 0.52 9.13 -8.38
N LEU A 79 -0.56 8.62 -8.98
CA LEU A 79 -0.51 7.65 -10.08
C LEU A 79 -0.80 8.28 -11.44
N TYR A 80 -1.69 9.28 -11.47
CA TYR A 80 -2.24 9.84 -12.69
C TYR A 80 -2.19 11.36 -12.69
N LYS A 81 -1.96 11.93 -13.86
CA LYS A 81 -2.10 13.36 -14.13
C LYS A 81 -3.27 13.60 -15.08
N ARG A 82 -3.94 14.74 -14.92
CA ARG A 82 -5.03 15.12 -15.82
C ARG A 82 -4.47 15.39 -17.22
N ASN A 83 -5.07 14.76 -18.22
CA ASN A 83 -4.92 15.14 -19.61
C ASN A 83 -6.22 15.79 -20.10
N LEU A 84 -6.14 16.70 -21.06
CA LEU A 84 -7.32 17.35 -21.64
C LEU A 84 -7.87 16.59 -22.85
N SER A 85 -7.50 15.32 -22.98
CA SER A 85 -7.93 14.48 -24.09
C SER A 85 -9.44 14.23 -24.01
N PRO A 86 -10.18 14.38 -25.11
CA PRO A 86 -11.58 13.99 -25.15
C PRO A 86 -11.73 12.52 -24.81
N CYS A 87 -12.74 12.18 -24.00
CA CYS A 87 -13.12 10.79 -23.76
C CYS A 87 -13.44 10.13 -25.11
N LYS A 88 -12.70 9.07 -25.47
CA LYS A 88 -12.92 8.30 -26.72
C LYS A 88 -14.23 7.51 -26.68
N GLY A 89 -14.70 7.16 -25.49
CA GLY A 89 -16.04 6.59 -25.30
C GLY A 89 -17.11 7.67 -25.45
N LYS A 90 -18.31 7.31 -25.93
CA LYS A 90 -19.50 8.18 -25.89
C LYS A 90 -19.93 8.41 -24.44
N CYS A 91 -19.12 9.16 -23.69
CA CYS A 91 -19.31 9.58 -22.32
C CYS A 91 -20.59 10.42 -22.27
N SER A 92 -21.73 9.78 -22.00
CA SER A 92 -23.06 10.42 -21.92
C SER A 92 -23.25 11.23 -20.63
N VAL A 93 -22.28 11.16 -19.72
CA VAL A 93 -22.29 11.88 -18.45
C VAL A 93 -21.18 12.91 -18.53
N GLY A 94 -21.53 14.19 -18.60
CA GLY A 94 -20.59 15.33 -18.67
C GLY A 94 -19.76 15.54 -17.39
N GLY A 95 -19.22 14.47 -16.81
CA GLY A 95 -18.47 14.47 -15.55
C GLY A 95 -17.00 14.04 -15.70
N ASP A 96 -16.31 13.98 -14.57
CA ASP A 96 -14.94 13.48 -14.44
C ASP A 96 -14.90 11.99 -14.84
N CYS A 97 -14.09 11.71 -15.87
CA CYS A 97 -13.94 10.39 -16.48
C CYS A 97 -12.46 10.00 -16.40
N PRO A 98 -12.12 8.74 -16.12
CA PRO A 98 -10.72 8.28 -16.08
C PRO A 98 -9.98 8.48 -17.41
N CYS A 99 -10.70 8.56 -18.55
CA CYS A 99 -10.08 8.85 -19.84
C CYS A 99 -9.44 10.24 -19.92
N LYS A 100 -9.77 11.16 -19.00
CA LYS A 100 -9.15 12.49 -18.86
C LYS A 100 -7.87 12.48 -18.03
N PHE A 101 -7.30 11.31 -17.82
CA PHE A 101 -6.11 11.12 -17.01
C PHE A 101 -5.17 10.15 -17.71
N ASP A 102 -3.88 10.40 -17.59
CA ASP A 102 -2.82 9.48 -18.00
C ASP A 102 -1.98 9.14 -16.78
N ALA A 103 -1.49 7.91 -16.73
CA ALA A 103 -0.47 7.50 -15.79
C ALA A 103 0.74 8.43 -15.93
N ILE A 104 1.34 8.80 -14.81
CA ILE A 104 2.49 9.72 -14.81
C ILE A 104 3.64 9.06 -15.60
N PRO A 105 4.22 9.74 -16.61
CA PRO A 105 5.31 9.17 -17.38
C PRO A 105 6.52 8.81 -16.51
N GLY A 106 7.05 7.60 -16.68
CA GLY A 106 8.20 7.11 -15.92
C GLY A 106 7.90 6.81 -14.44
N ILE A 107 6.62 6.73 -14.07
CA ILE A 107 6.22 6.29 -12.73
C ILE A 107 6.78 4.91 -12.42
N THR A 108 7.15 4.68 -11.16
CA THR A 108 7.60 3.38 -10.65
C THR A 108 6.73 2.97 -9.46
N SER A 109 6.71 1.67 -9.12
CA SER A 109 5.97 1.17 -7.95
C SER A 109 6.43 1.79 -6.62
N ASN A 110 7.61 2.42 -6.58
CA ASN A 110 8.16 3.08 -5.41
C ASN A 110 7.31 4.25 -4.87
N VAL A 111 6.43 4.84 -5.70
CA VAL A 111 5.52 5.90 -5.24
C VAL A 111 4.36 5.36 -4.39
N MET A 112 4.13 4.04 -4.40
CA MET A 112 3.02 3.42 -3.68
C MET A 112 3.42 3.13 -2.23
N ASP A 113 2.77 3.81 -1.28
CA ASP A 113 2.87 3.44 0.13
C ASP A 113 2.16 2.11 0.43
N ILE A 114 2.25 1.65 1.68
CA ILE A 114 1.59 0.41 2.11
C ILE A 114 0.08 0.41 1.81
N THR A 115 -0.59 1.55 1.99
CA THR A 115 -2.03 1.68 1.79
C THR A 115 -2.40 1.49 0.32
N LEU A 116 -1.68 2.18 -0.57
CA LEU A 116 -1.89 2.10 -2.00
C LEU A 116 -1.52 0.71 -2.53
N CYS A 117 -0.45 0.10 -2.02
CA CYS A 117 -0.08 -1.27 -2.34
C CYS A 117 -1.21 -2.25 -1.97
N CYS A 118 -1.70 -2.22 -0.72
CA CYS A 118 -2.81 -3.06 -0.29
C CYS A 118 -4.06 -2.85 -1.16
N LEU A 119 -4.35 -1.60 -1.53
CA LEU A 119 -5.50 -1.27 -2.37
C LEU A 119 -5.37 -1.86 -3.79
N VAL A 120 -4.23 -1.66 -4.44
CA VAL A 120 -3.96 -2.19 -5.79
C VAL A 120 -4.04 -3.71 -5.78
N ILE A 121 -3.38 -4.37 -4.81
CA ILE A 121 -3.41 -5.83 -4.70
C ILE A 121 -4.82 -6.35 -4.51
N LYS A 122 -5.58 -5.76 -3.56
CA LYS A 122 -6.93 -6.23 -3.24
C LYS A 122 -7.94 -6.03 -4.35
N ASN A 123 -7.81 -4.99 -5.18
CA ASN A 123 -8.84 -4.66 -6.17
C ASN A 123 -8.44 -5.00 -7.61
N ILE A 124 -7.15 -5.06 -7.92
CA ILE A 124 -6.64 -5.29 -9.29
C ILE A 124 -5.94 -6.64 -9.39
N CYS A 125 -5.07 -6.99 -8.44
CA CYS A 125 -4.33 -8.26 -8.49
C CYS A 125 -5.15 -9.48 -8.02
N GLN A 126 -6.49 -9.39 -8.06
CA GLN A 126 -7.38 -10.51 -7.72
C GLN A 126 -7.18 -11.66 -8.71
N GLY A 127 -7.20 -12.90 -8.21
CA GLY A 127 -7.08 -14.12 -9.03
C GLY A 127 -5.64 -14.65 -9.18
N ALA A 128 -4.62 -13.95 -8.67
CA ALA A 128 -3.31 -14.56 -8.45
C ALA A 128 -3.33 -15.48 -7.23
N ALA A 129 -2.33 -16.35 -7.10
CA ALA A 129 -2.10 -17.18 -5.90
C ALA A 129 -1.81 -16.37 -4.61
N ILE A 130 -2.02 -15.05 -4.63
CA ILE A 130 -1.82 -14.11 -3.54
C ILE A 130 -2.81 -14.44 -2.42
N ASN A 131 -2.28 -14.77 -1.25
CA ASN A 131 -3.10 -14.98 -0.05
C ASN A 131 -3.60 -13.64 0.49
N MET A 132 -4.86 -13.30 0.18
CA MET A 132 -5.48 -12.04 0.60
C MET A 132 -5.57 -11.88 2.13
N THR A 133 -5.56 -12.98 2.89
CA THR A 133 -5.52 -12.94 4.35
C THR A 133 -4.24 -12.27 4.86
N HIS A 134 -3.10 -12.45 4.17
CA HIS A 134 -1.87 -11.73 4.52
C HIS A 134 -2.00 -10.23 4.28
N ILE A 135 -2.64 -9.84 3.19
CA ILE A 135 -2.87 -8.42 2.86
C ILE A 135 -3.79 -7.77 3.90
N ASP A 136 -4.86 -8.45 4.30
CA ASP A 136 -5.75 -7.98 5.36
C ASP A 136 -5.02 -7.85 6.70
N LYS A 137 -4.20 -8.86 7.06
CA LYS A 137 -3.45 -8.84 8.32
C LYS A 137 -2.44 -7.69 8.39
N ILE A 138 -1.70 -7.45 7.31
CA ILE A 138 -0.75 -6.33 7.21
C ILE A 138 -1.50 -5.00 7.36
N ARG A 139 -2.62 -4.82 6.64
CA ARG A 139 -3.45 -3.61 6.70
C ARG A 139 -4.01 -3.38 8.11
N ASP A 140 -4.50 -4.42 8.77
CA ASP A 140 -5.11 -4.32 10.09
C ASP A 140 -4.08 -3.95 11.17
N ILE A 141 -2.88 -4.55 11.12
CA ILE A 141 -1.78 -4.20 12.03
C ILE A 141 -1.30 -2.76 11.77
N ARG A 142 -1.18 -2.37 10.50
CA ARG A 142 -0.87 -0.99 10.11
C ARG A 142 -1.86 0.00 10.73
N ASN A 143 -3.16 -0.25 10.59
CA ASN A 143 -4.19 0.62 11.17
C ASN A 143 -4.10 0.68 12.69
N LYS A 144 -3.88 -0.46 13.37
CA LYS A 144 -3.70 -0.52 14.83
C LYS A 144 -2.50 0.32 15.30
N LEU A 145 -1.40 0.33 14.54
CA LEU A 145 -0.21 1.11 14.88
C LEU A 145 -0.40 2.61 14.64
N ILE A 146 -1.02 3.00 13.52
CA ILE A 146 -1.24 4.42 13.17
C ILE A 146 -2.29 5.08 14.07
N HIS A 147 -3.31 4.33 14.48
CA HIS A 147 -4.38 4.84 15.35
C HIS A 147 -4.16 4.48 16.83
N ALA A 148 -2.98 3.99 17.20
CA ALA A 148 -2.66 3.72 18.60
C ALA A 148 -2.70 5.02 19.42
N SER A 149 -3.30 4.97 20.61
CA SER A 149 -3.33 6.09 21.55
C SER A 149 -1.95 6.42 22.14
N SER A 150 -1.00 5.49 22.05
CA SER A 150 0.37 5.66 22.52
C SER A 150 1.38 4.99 21.57
N ALA A 151 2.57 5.58 21.45
CA ALA A 151 3.67 5.08 20.63
C ALA A 151 4.49 4.01 21.38
N THR A 152 3.82 3.03 21.99
CA THR A 152 4.42 1.99 22.84
C THR A 152 3.77 0.64 22.57
N LEU A 153 4.55 -0.43 22.53
CA LEU A 153 4.05 -1.82 22.51
C LEU A 153 4.66 -2.62 23.64
N ASP A 154 3.81 -3.27 24.43
CA ASP A 154 4.26 -4.31 25.34
C ASP A 154 4.83 -5.52 24.56
N GLU A 155 5.54 -6.38 25.27
CA GLU A 155 6.21 -7.54 24.68
C GLU A 155 5.26 -8.53 24.00
N PRO A 156 4.13 -8.95 24.60
CA PRO A 156 3.20 -9.85 23.95
C PRO A 156 2.63 -9.29 22.64
N THR A 157 2.23 -8.01 22.64
CA THR A 157 1.66 -7.36 21.45
C THR A 157 2.73 -7.17 20.38
N PHE A 158 3.94 -6.78 20.77
CA PHE A 158 5.09 -6.71 19.86
C PHE A 158 5.35 -8.06 19.18
N ASN A 159 5.48 -9.13 19.95
CA ASN A 159 5.78 -10.47 19.41
C ASN A 159 4.66 -10.97 18.50
N GLY A 160 3.41 -10.72 18.86
CA GLY A 160 2.25 -11.05 18.04
C GLY A 160 2.28 -10.32 16.70
N TYR A 161 2.38 -8.98 16.72
CA TYR A 161 2.40 -8.18 15.49
C TYR A 161 3.63 -8.49 14.63
N TRP A 162 4.80 -8.64 15.26
CA TRP A 162 6.04 -8.95 14.56
C TRP A 162 5.95 -10.28 13.83
N SER A 163 5.56 -11.34 14.53
CA SER A 163 5.41 -12.68 13.95
C SER A 163 4.39 -12.68 12.82
N ASP A 164 3.24 -12.03 13.04
CA ASP A 164 2.15 -11.98 12.08
C ASP A 164 2.54 -11.29 10.77
N VAL A 165 3.20 -10.13 10.87
CA VAL A 165 3.69 -9.39 9.71
C VAL A 165 4.84 -10.13 9.04
N LYS A 166 5.82 -10.62 9.81
CA LYS A 166 6.98 -11.36 9.31
C LYS A 166 6.55 -12.57 8.47
N THR A 167 5.65 -13.41 8.99
CA THR A 167 5.13 -14.56 8.24
C THR A 167 4.43 -14.10 6.96
N ALA A 168 3.53 -13.12 7.07
CA ALA A 168 2.78 -12.62 5.92
C ALA A 168 3.68 -12.10 4.79
N ILE A 169 4.70 -11.28 5.10
CA ILE A 169 5.58 -10.73 4.08
C ILE A 169 6.57 -11.76 3.52
N LEU A 170 7.05 -12.71 4.33
CA LEU A 170 7.94 -13.75 3.83
C LEU A 170 7.21 -14.70 2.88
N ASP A 171 5.98 -15.08 3.18
CA ASP A 171 5.15 -15.91 2.29
C ASP A 171 4.88 -15.20 0.96
N LEU A 172 4.55 -13.89 1.01
CA LEU A 172 4.39 -13.07 -0.19
C LEU A 172 5.70 -12.91 -0.98
N ALA A 173 6.83 -12.72 -0.31
CA ALA A 173 8.13 -12.59 -0.95
C ALA A 173 8.57 -13.89 -1.65
N ASN A 174 8.33 -15.03 -1.00
CA ASN A 174 8.63 -16.35 -1.55
C ASN A 174 7.83 -16.67 -2.82
N MET A 175 6.59 -16.17 -2.89
CA MET A 175 5.74 -16.30 -4.08
C MET A 175 6.29 -15.53 -5.29
N VAL A 176 7.01 -14.43 -5.06
CA VAL A 176 7.60 -13.61 -6.12
C VAL A 176 8.87 -14.25 -6.65
N SER A 177 9.91 -14.37 -5.81
CA SER A 177 11.16 -15.03 -6.17
C SER A 177 12.06 -15.31 -4.96
N PRO A 178 13.03 -16.24 -5.08
CA PRO A 178 14.03 -16.47 -4.04
C PRO A 178 14.87 -15.23 -3.70
N THR A 179 15.14 -14.37 -4.68
CA THR A 179 15.87 -13.12 -4.46
C THR A 179 15.07 -12.15 -3.60
N VAL A 180 13.79 -11.92 -3.95
CA VAL A 180 12.90 -11.05 -3.17
C VAL A 180 12.70 -11.58 -1.75
N HIS A 181 12.57 -12.90 -1.58
CA HIS A 181 12.55 -13.54 -0.27
C HIS A 181 13.82 -13.26 0.53
N THR A 182 14.99 -13.47 -0.09
CA THR A 182 16.30 -13.24 0.56
C THR A 182 16.48 -11.78 0.99
N ASP A 183 16.12 -10.83 0.14
CA ASP A 183 16.24 -9.41 0.46
C ASP A 183 15.26 -8.99 1.56
N THR A 184 14.04 -9.53 1.53
CA THR A 184 13.05 -9.32 2.60
C THR A 184 13.55 -9.88 3.94
N VAL A 185 14.16 -11.08 3.95
CA VAL A 185 14.77 -11.66 5.17
C VAL A 185 15.86 -10.75 5.73
N LYS A 186 16.77 -10.24 4.88
CA LYS A 186 17.84 -9.33 5.31
C LYS A 186 17.28 -8.06 5.94
N MET A 187 16.30 -7.42 5.30
CA MET A 187 15.65 -6.22 5.84
C MET A 187 15.00 -6.47 7.21
N ILE A 188 14.39 -7.64 7.41
CA ILE A 188 13.82 -8.02 8.70
C ILE A 188 14.92 -8.22 9.75
N GLN A 189 15.99 -8.95 9.43
CA GLN A 189 17.11 -9.21 10.33
C GLN A 189 17.82 -7.92 10.76
N ASP A 190 17.98 -6.97 9.83
CA ASP A 190 18.50 -5.64 10.11
C ASP A 190 17.62 -4.91 11.12
N LEU A 191 16.29 -5.01 11.01
CA LEU A 191 15.38 -4.41 11.99
C LEU A 191 15.34 -5.14 13.34
N GLU A 192 15.49 -6.47 13.37
CA GLU A 192 15.53 -7.26 14.61
C GLU A 192 16.69 -6.82 15.50
N THR A 193 17.85 -6.58 14.88
CA THR A 193 19.10 -6.18 15.55
C THR A 193 19.25 -4.66 15.71
N ARG A 194 18.39 -3.86 15.08
CA ARG A 194 18.46 -2.39 15.13
C ARG A 194 18.21 -1.85 16.52
N VAL A 195 19.19 -1.13 17.06
CA VAL A 195 19.01 -0.25 18.21
C VAL A 195 18.45 1.07 17.70
N MET A 196 17.20 1.39 18.04
CA MET A 196 16.62 2.69 17.72
C MET A 196 17.00 3.71 18.78
N ASN A 197 17.57 4.82 18.34
CA ASN A 197 17.85 5.95 19.22
C ASN A 197 16.62 6.85 19.37
N ARG A 198 16.68 7.77 20.35
CA ARG A 198 15.57 8.68 20.65
C ARG A 198 15.20 9.58 19.46
N TYR A 199 16.18 10.04 18.68
CA TYR A 199 15.92 10.91 17.53
C TYR A 199 15.14 10.17 16.43
N GLU A 200 15.54 8.94 16.10
CA GLU A 200 14.82 8.10 15.14
C GLU A 200 13.38 7.82 15.57
N LEU A 201 13.17 7.55 16.85
CA LEU A 201 11.84 7.37 17.43
C LEU A 201 10.97 8.62 17.29
N GLU A 202 11.52 9.81 17.55
CA GLU A 202 10.77 11.06 17.43
C GLU A 202 10.43 11.39 15.97
N GLU A 203 11.35 11.18 15.03
CA GLU A 203 11.05 11.34 13.59
C GLU A 203 9.97 10.38 13.12
N LEU A 204 10.04 9.12 13.55
CA LEU A 204 9.02 8.12 13.22
C LEU A 204 7.64 8.50 13.79
N LYS A 205 7.57 8.99 15.03
CA LYS A 205 6.33 9.49 15.63
C LYS A 205 5.73 10.64 14.80
N LYS A 206 6.53 11.57 14.28
CA LYS A 206 6.05 12.67 13.42
C LYS A 206 5.45 12.14 12.12
N VAL A 207 6.08 11.14 11.49
CA VAL A 207 5.54 10.48 10.30
C VAL A 207 4.19 9.85 10.61
N ILE A 208 4.06 9.12 11.72
CA ILE A 208 2.83 8.44 12.11
C ILE A 208 1.70 9.44 12.40
N VAL A 209 1.98 10.53 13.11
CA VAL A 209 1.00 11.60 13.35
C VAL A 209 0.51 12.22 12.03
N THR A 210 1.41 12.38 11.06
CA THR A 210 1.05 12.88 9.73
C THR A 210 0.14 11.90 9.00
N LEU A 211 0.47 10.61 9.01
CA LEU A 211 -0.35 9.56 8.41
C LEU A 211 -1.73 9.48 9.06
N HIS A 212 -1.81 9.58 10.39
CA HIS A 212 -3.07 9.59 11.14
C HIS A 212 -3.97 10.75 10.71
N LYS A 213 -3.44 11.97 10.66
CA LYS A 213 -4.20 13.16 10.24
C LYS A 213 -4.68 13.08 8.80
N VAL A 214 -3.83 12.57 7.92
CA VAL A 214 -4.16 12.27 6.52
C VAL A 214 -5.38 11.34 6.52
N GLU A 215 -5.33 10.20 7.22
CA GLU A 215 -6.45 9.25 7.24
C GLU A 215 -7.74 9.76 7.91
N GLU A 216 -7.65 10.56 8.97
CA GLU A 216 -8.84 11.19 9.60
C GLU A 216 -9.56 12.14 8.65
N VAL A 217 -8.82 12.98 7.90
CA VAL A 217 -9.41 13.90 6.92
C VAL A 217 -10.16 13.16 5.81
N TYR A 218 -9.79 11.91 5.53
CA TYR A 218 -10.39 11.11 4.46
C TYR A 218 -11.53 10.19 4.92
N MET A 219 -11.79 10.02 6.22
CA MET A 219 -12.97 9.29 6.71
C MET A 219 -14.28 10.11 6.64
N TYR A 220 -14.20 11.40 6.32
CA TYR A 220 -15.35 12.33 6.30
C TYR A 220 -15.83 12.75 4.90
N TYR A 221 -15.44 12.06 3.82
CA TYR A 221 -15.88 12.34 2.44
C TYR A 221 -16.43 11.12 1.69
#